data_AF-A0A2G6FFI3-F1
#
_entry.id   AF-A0A2G6FFI3-F1
#
_cell.length_a   1.000
_cell.length_b   1.000
_cell.length_c   1.000
_cell.angle_alpha   90.00
_cell.angle_beta   90.00
_cell.angle_gamma   90.00
#
_symmetry.space_group_name_H-M   'P 1'
#
loop_
_entity.id
_entity.type
_entity.pdbx_description
1 polymer ?
#
loop_
_entity_poly.entity_id
_entity_poly.type
_entity_poly.pdbx_seq_one_letter_code
_entity_poly.pdbx_strand_id
1 'polypeptide(L)'
;YQDVPETLRRAVSDGLRLQKSVSIDTGKMILRHVGLLGADQPPAIDGLGPVQFAACDEVATFETGFFNNQQSGDNDMKPEETISELREEIERLKAKLKDDAASKELAGLRKKLEDEQAAHEKTRTEFQKYRNEQEEAALAARVTALAESGRILPAEKEKITSFAKAMDDAATTMEFAKAVGKVEKISPREAWLRELENREPVHKSLTTEFAKDGGREQQDEAAWSAEMDSKI
;
A
#
# COMPACT_ATOMS: atom_id res chain seq x y z
N TYR A 1 -62.67 -7.51 0.88
CA TYR A 1 -61.46 -7.73 0.06
C TYR A 1 -60.30 -6.99 0.70
N GLN A 2 -59.81 -7.52 1.82
CA GLN A 2 -58.59 -7.04 2.47
C GLN A 2 -57.86 -8.29 2.95
N ASP A 3 -56.53 -8.24 2.86
CA ASP A 3 -55.55 -9.30 3.09
C ASP A 3 -55.28 -10.26 1.93
N VAL A 4 -54.79 -9.69 0.82
CA VAL A 4 -53.90 -10.43 -0.09
C VAL A 4 -52.47 -10.25 0.45
N PRO A 5 -51.75 -11.33 0.80
CA PRO A 5 -50.35 -11.26 1.22
C PRO A 5 -49.49 -10.48 0.23
N GLU A 6 -48.60 -9.62 0.75
CA GLU A 6 -47.76 -8.75 -0.07
C GLU A 6 -46.86 -9.51 -1.06
N THR A 7 -46.47 -10.74 -0.69
CA THR A 7 -45.73 -11.66 -1.56
C THR A 7 -46.49 -12.01 -2.83
N LEU A 8 -47.81 -12.25 -2.73
CA LEU A 8 -48.66 -12.55 -3.89
C LEU A 8 -48.86 -11.34 -4.77
N ARG A 9 -48.93 -10.14 -4.18
CA ARG A 9 -49.05 -8.89 -4.93
C ARG A 9 -47.82 -8.65 -5.80
N ARG A 10 -46.62 -8.84 -5.25
CA ARG A 10 -45.36 -8.75 -6.00
C ARG A 10 -45.26 -9.80 -7.11
N ALA A 11 -45.56 -11.06 -6.81
CA ALA A 11 -45.49 -12.13 -7.81
C ALA A 11 -46.40 -11.88 -9.03
N VAL A 12 -47.57 -11.25 -8.83
CA VAL A 12 -48.46 -10.83 -9.93
C VAL A 12 -47.87 -9.65 -10.71
N SER A 13 -47.30 -8.66 -10.03
CA SER A 13 -46.64 -7.52 -10.67
C SER A 13 -45.40 -7.91 -11.49
N ASP A 14 -44.66 -8.91 -11.02
CA ASP A 14 -43.45 -9.42 -11.67
C ASP A 14 -43.75 -10.31 -12.89
N GLY A 15 -45.03 -10.48 -13.25
CA GLY A 15 -45.46 -11.19 -14.45
C GLY A 15 -45.35 -12.72 -14.37
N LEU A 16 -45.14 -13.29 -13.18
CA LEU A 16 -45.14 -14.73 -13.01
C LEU A 16 -46.51 -15.30 -13.37
N ARG A 17 -46.53 -16.29 -14.28
CA ARG A 17 -47.75 -16.95 -14.74
C ARG A 17 -48.25 -17.92 -13.67
N LEU A 18 -49.03 -17.40 -12.74
CA LEU A 18 -49.57 -18.16 -11.63
C LEU A 18 -50.79 -18.98 -12.08
N GLN A 19 -50.64 -20.30 -12.12
CA GLN A 19 -51.77 -21.19 -12.35
C GLN A 19 -52.66 -21.22 -11.09
N LYS A 20 -53.98 -21.20 -11.27
CA LYS A 20 -54.94 -21.22 -10.15
C LYS A 20 -55.64 -22.57 -10.12
N SER A 21 -55.53 -23.28 -8.99
CA SER A 21 -56.34 -24.46 -8.72
C SER A 21 -57.47 -24.10 -7.77
N VAL A 22 -58.69 -24.52 -8.11
CA VAL A 22 -59.87 -24.32 -7.26
C VAL A 22 -60.47 -25.68 -6.97
N SER A 23 -60.56 -26.03 -5.70
CA SER A 23 -61.27 -27.24 -5.26
C SER A 23 -62.66 -26.85 -4.75
N ILE A 24 -63.69 -27.42 -5.37
CA ILE A 24 -65.10 -27.22 -5.00
C ILE A 24 -65.63 -28.54 -4.44
N ASP A 25 -66.43 -28.47 -3.38
CA ASP A 25 -67.25 -29.59 -2.94
C ASP A 25 -68.52 -29.65 -3.81
N THR A 26 -68.56 -30.60 -4.73
CA THR A 26 -69.66 -30.75 -5.69
C THR A 26 -71.00 -31.11 -5.05
N GLY A 27 -71.01 -31.63 -3.82
CA GLY A 27 -72.24 -31.93 -3.09
C GLY A 27 -72.88 -30.70 -2.44
N LYS A 28 -72.07 -29.72 -2.02
CA LYS A 28 -72.53 -28.51 -1.31
C LYS A 28 -72.35 -27.23 -2.11
N MET A 29 -71.73 -27.31 -3.30
CA MET A 29 -71.34 -26.17 -4.14
C MET A 29 -70.55 -25.08 -3.39
N ILE A 30 -69.77 -25.50 -2.38
CA ILE A 30 -68.91 -24.59 -1.62
C ILE A 30 -67.45 -24.73 -2.06
N LEU A 31 -66.74 -23.61 -2.10
CA LEU A 31 -65.31 -23.58 -2.36
C LEU A 31 -64.56 -24.12 -1.13
N ARG A 32 -63.73 -25.15 -1.32
CA ARG A 32 -62.96 -25.76 -0.24
C ARG A 32 -61.59 -25.12 -0.08
N HIS A 33 -60.85 -24.97 -1.16
CA HIS A 33 -59.58 -24.24 -1.14
C HIS A 33 -59.25 -23.69 -2.54
N VAL A 34 -58.48 -22.60 -2.55
CA VAL A 34 -57.81 -22.07 -3.73
C VAL A 34 -56.32 -22.26 -3.55
N GLY A 35 -55.69 -23.05 -4.42
CA GLY A 35 -54.24 -23.18 -4.50
C GLY A 35 -53.70 -22.28 -5.61
N LEU A 36 -52.62 -21.57 -5.33
CA LEU A 36 -51.86 -20.84 -6.34
C LEU A 36 -50.63 -21.68 -6.69
N LEU A 37 -50.60 -22.27 -7.88
CA LEU A 37 -49.53 -23.15 -8.32
C LEU A 37 -48.46 -22.35 -9.09
N GLY A 38 -47.19 -22.51 -8.68
CA GLY A 38 -46.02 -22.12 -9.47
C GLY A 38 -45.48 -20.71 -9.23
N ALA A 39 -45.18 -20.35 -7.97
CA ALA A 39 -44.51 -19.10 -7.68
C ALA A 39 -42.96 -19.17 -7.69
N ASP A 40 -42.35 -20.35 -7.64
CA ASP A 40 -40.93 -20.41 -7.24
C ASP A 40 -39.90 -20.89 -8.27
N GLN A 41 -40.27 -21.17 -9.52
CA GLN A 41 -39.29 -21.23 -10.60
C GLN A 41 -39.94 -20.84 -11.93
N PRO A 42 -39.42 -19.84 -12.66
CA PRO A 42 -39.69 -19.76 -14.09
C PRO A 42 -39.24 -21.08 -14.75
N PRO A 43 -39.88 -21.54 -15.84
CA PRO A 43 -39.33 -22.66 -16.59
C PRO A 43 -37.87 -22.34 -16.92
N ALA A 44 -36.97 -23.30 -16.75
CA ALA A 44 -35.52 -23.09 -16.91
C ALA A 44 -35.10 -22.57 -18.30
N ILE A 45 -36.05 -22.49 -19.24
CA ILE A 45 -35.89 -22.05 -20.61
C ILE A 45 -37.08 -21.14 -20.97
N ASP A 46 -36.78 -19.93 -21.43
CA ASP A 46 -37.76 -18.98 -21.94
C ASP A 46 -38.46 -19.52 -23.20
N GLY A 47 -39.79 -19.43 -23.25
CA GLY A 47 -40.60 -19.78 -24.43
C GLY A 47 -41.36 -21.10 -24.38
N LEU A 48 -41.19 -21.94 -23.33
CA LEU A 48 -42.03 -23.13 -23.17
C LEU A 48 -43.45 -22.77 -22.71
N GLY A 49 -44.44 -23.33 -23.42
CA GLY A 49 -45.84 -23.24 -23.06
C GLY A 49 -46.16 -24.04 -21.78
N PRO A 50 -47.30 -23.75 -21.13
CA PRO A 50 -47.74 -24.49 -19.94
C PRO A 50 -48.00 -25.97 -20.27
N VAL A 51 -47.43 -26.87 -19.46
CA VAL A 51 -47.64 -28.32 -19.59
C VAL A 51 -49.07 -28.67 -19.18
N GLN A 52 -49.82 -29.32 -20.08
CA GLN A 52 -51.13 -29.88 -19.77
C GLN A 52 -50.98 -31.34 -19.36
N PHE A 53 -51.35 -31.65 -18.12
CA PHE A 53 -51.43 -33.03 -17.65
C PHE A 53 -52.80 -33.60 -18.04
N ALA A 54 -52.82 -34.55 -18.96
CA ALA A 54 -53.99 -35.37 -19.20
C ALA A 54 -54.02 -36.52 -18.18
N ALA A 55 -55.20 -36.85 -17.64
CA ALA A 55 -55.36 -38.07 -16.86
C ALA A 55 -55.27 -39.28 -17.81
N CYS A 56 -54.11 -39.92 -17.83
CA CYS A 56 -53.86 -41.18 -18.53
C CYS A 56 -53.13 -42.09 -17.54
N ASP A 57 -53.56 -43.35 -17.43
CA ASP A 57 -53.01 -44.35 -16.49
C ASP A 57 -51.61 -44.85 -16.90
N GLU A 58 -51.01 -44.31 -17.97
CA GLU A 58 -49.64 -44.61 -18.38
C GLU A 58 -48.69 -43.48 -17.96
N VAL A 59 -47.73 -43.84 -17.10
CA VAL A 59 -46.64 -42.96 -16.66
C VAL A 59 -45.71 -42.70 -17.85
N ALA A 60 -45.76 -41.48 -18.40
CA ALA A 60 -44.76 -41.02 -19.34
C ALA A 60 -43.48 -40.64 -18.56
N THR A 61 -42.51 -41.56 -18.53
CA THR A 61 -41.17 -41.31 -17.99
C THR A 61 -40.39 -40.45 -18.99
N PHE A 62 -40.13 -39.19 -18.65
CA PHE A 62 -39.22 -38.33 -19.41
C PHE A 62 -37.84 -38.38 -18.75
N GLU A 63 -36.92 -39.14 -19.32
CA GLU A 63 -35.51 -39.16 -18.91
C GLU A 63 -34.82 -37.94 -19.53
N THR A 64 -34.37 -37.00 -18.69
CA THR A 64 -33.58 -35.85 -19.13
C THR A 64 -32.12 -36.28 -19.39
N GLY A 65 -31.94 -37.12 -20.39
CA GLY A 65 -30.65 -37.30 -21.05
C GLY A 65 -30.43 -36.14 -22.01
N PHE A 66 -29.17 -35.68 -22.15
CA PHE A 66 -28.76 -34.71 -23.17
C PHE A 66 -29.46 -35.02 -24.51
N PHE A 67 -30.28 -34.08 -25.00
CA PHE A 67 -30.97 -34.19 -26.27
C PHE A 67 -29.94 -34.30 -27.40
N ASN A 68 -29.62 -35.52 -27.81
CA ASN A 68 -29.00 -35.77 -29.10
C ASN A 68 -30.14 -35.74 -30.12
N ASN A 69 -30.31 -34.57 -30.75
CA ASN A 69 -31.28 -34.33 -31.80
C ASN A 69 -30.96 -35.20 -33.03
N GLN A 70 -31.42 -36.45 -33.03
CA GLN A 70 -31.45 -37.27 -34.23
C GLN A 70 -32.78 -37.04 -34.94
N GLN A 71 -32.92 -35.84 -35.50
CA GLN A 71 -33.89 -35.56 -36.53
C GLN A 71 -33.18 -35.73 -37.87
N SER A 72 -33.47 -36.85 -38.55
CA SER A 72 -33.13 -37.08 -39.94
C SER A 72 -33.73 -35.96 -40.78
N GLY A 73 -32.87 -35.06 -41.25
CA GLY A 73 -33.21 -33.90 -42.05
C GLY A 73 -31.92 -33.18 -42.40
N ASP A 74 -31.28 -33.67 -43.46
CA ASP A 74 -30.43 -32.93 -44.40
C ASP A 74 -29.82 -31.63 -43.85
N ASN A 75 -28.76 -31.75 -43.06
CA ASN A 75 -27.86 -30.65 -42.76
C ASN A 75 -26.43 -31.15 -43.01
N ASP A 76 -26.06 -31.18 -44.29
CA ASP A 76 -24.66 -31.19 -44.74
C ASP A 76 -23.98 -29.88 -44.30
N MET A 77 -23.69 -29.73 -43.00
CA MET A 77 -22.62 -28.83 -42.58
C MET A 77 -21.32 -29.62 -42.61
N LYS A 78 -20.52 -29.37 -43.65
CA LYS A 78 -19.16 -29.88 -43.74
C LYS A 78 -18.39 -29.47 -42.48
N PRO A 79 -17.89 -30.42 -41.68
CA PRO A 79 -17.17 -30.12 -40.44
C PRO A 79 -15.95 -29.21 -40.66
N GLU A 80 -15.35 -29.28 -41.86
CA GLU A 80 -14.15 -28.52 -42.21
C GLU A 80 -14.41 -27.00 -42.34
N GLU A 81 -15.57 -26.59 -42.87
CA GLU A 81 -15.93 -25.17 -43.03
C GLU A 81 -16.23 -24.53 -41.67
N THR A 82 -16.94 -25.23 -40.79
CA THR A 82 -17.24 -24.75 -39.41
C THR A 82 -15.99 -24.62 -38.54
N ILE A 83 -15.01 -25.53 -38.68
CA ILE A 83 -13.72 -25.43 -37.97
C ILE A 83 -12.91 -24.24 -38.48
N SER A 84 -12.98 -23.92 -39.78
CA SER A 84 -12.31 -22.76 -40.36
C SER A 84 -12.92 -21.46 -39.85
N GLU A 85 -14.25 -21.33 -39.86
CA GLU A 85 -14.96 -20.14 -39.37
C GLU A 85 -14.73 -19.91 -37.87
N LEU A 86 -14.73 -20.98 -37.06
CA LEU A 86 -14.41 -20.88 -35.64
C LEU A 86 -12.97 -20.42 -35.41
N ARG A 87 -12.01 -20.84 -36.24
CA ARG A 87 -10.61 -20.36 -36.17
C ARG A 87 -10.49 -18.89 -36.57
N GLU A 88 -11.22 -18.45 -37.59
CA GLU A 88 -11.26 -17.05 -38.00
C GLU A 88 -11.90 -16.16 -36.92
N GLU A 89 -12.99 -16.61 -36.29
CA GLU A 89 -13.62 -15.84 -35.21
C GLU A 89 -12.74 -15.78 -33.95
N ILE A 90 -12.00 -16.85 -33.64
CA ILE A 90 -10.98 -16.82 -32.56
C ILE A 90 -9.90 -15.78 -32.85
N GLU A 91 -9.34 -15.76 -34.07
CA GLU A 91 -8.30 -14.77 -34.42
C GLU A 91 -8.87 -13.34 -34.47
N ARG A 92 -10.11 -13.16 -34.92
CA ARG A 92 -10.80 -11.86 -34.92
C ARG A 92 -11.06 -11.34 -33.50
N LEU A 93 -11.54 -12.19 -32.59
CA LEU A 93 -11.78 -11.82 -31.19
C LEU A 93 -10.46 -11.52 -30.46
N LYS A 94 -9.41 -12.27 -30.77
CA LYS A 94 -8.05 -12.05 -30.25
C LYS A 94 -7.42 -10.76 -30.79
N ALA A 95 -7.69 -10.40 -32.05
CA ALA A 95 -7.30 -9.11 -32.61
C ALA A 95 -8.04 -7.96 -31.93
N LYS A 96 -9.37 -8.07 -31.75
CA LYS A 96 -10.17 -7.08 -31.01
C LYS A 96 -9.67 -6.88 -29.58
N LEU A 97 -9.34 -7.95 -28.85
CA LEU A 97 -8.80 -7.83 -27.48
C LEU A 97 -7.47 -7.07 -27.42
N LYS A 98 -6.64 -7.19 -28.47
CA LYS A 98 -5.36 -6.47 -28.61
C LYS A 98 -5.54 -5.03 -29.10
N ASP A 99 -6.56 -4.77 -29.90
CA ASP A 99 -6.87 -3.46 -30.45
C ASP A 99 -7.84 -2.64 -29.60
N ASP A 100 -8.53 -3.27 -28.66
CA ASP A 100 -9.45 -2.65 -27.73
C ASP A 100 -8.73 -1.48 -27.08
N ALA A 101 -9.29 -0.30 -27.26
CA ALA A 101 -8.73 0.97 -26.80
C ALA A 101 -8.38 0.93 -25.31
N ALA A 102 -9.11 0.13 -24.51
CA ALA A 102 -8.82 -0.13 -23.11
C ALA A 102 -7.41 -0.73 -22.88
N SER A 103 -6.92 -1.62 -23.75
CA SER A 103 -5.58 -2.22 -23.64
C SER A 103 -4.47 -1.19 -23.95
N LYS A 104 -4.69 -0.31 -24.92
CA LYS A 104 -3.77 0.78 -25.32
C LYS A 104 -3.74 1.89 -24.27
N GLU A 105 -4.90 2.27 -23.73
CA GLU A 105 -5.00 3.22 -22.60
C GLU A 105 -4.33 2.65 -21.33
N LEU A 106 -4.52 1.36 -21.03
CA LEU A 106 -3.80 0.69 -19.92
C LEU A 106 -2.28 0.71 -20.12
N ALA A 107 -1.80 0.47 -21.34
CA ALA A 107 -0.36 0.57 -21.64
C ALA A 107 0.16 2.01 -21.49
N GLY A 108 -0.60 3.01 -21.92
CA GLY A 108 -0.27 4.42 -21.76
C GLY A 108 -0.26 4.88 -20.29
N LEU A 109 -1.24 4.44 -19.50
CA LEU A 109 -1.32 4.74 -18.06
C LEU A 109 -0.19 4.08 -17.27
N ARG A 110 0.18 2.84 -17.60
CA ARG A 110 1.34 2.16 -17.00
C ARG A 110 2.63 2.93 -17.25
N LYS A 111 2.85 3.37 -18.49
CA LYS A 111 4.03 4.16 -18.84
C LYS A 111 4.09 5.49 -18.08
N LYS A 112 2.97 6.21 -17.98
CA LYS A 112 2.89 7.45 -17.19
C LYS A 112 3.18 7.21 -15.71
N LEU A 113 2.65 6.13 -15.14
CA LEU A 113 2.90 5.76 -13.76
C LEU A 113 4.38 5.44 -13.51
N GLU A 114 5.02 4.70 -14.42
CA GLU A 114 6.45 4.40 -14.36
C GLU A 114 7.31 5.67 -14.49
N ASP A 115 6.98 6.55 -15.44
CA ASP A 115 7.68 7.83 -15.63
C ASP A 115 7.54 8.75 -14.39
N GLU A 116 6.35 8.80 -13.78
CA GLU A 116 6.06 9.60 -12.58
C GLU A 116 6.73 9.00 -11.33
N GLN A 117 6.72 7.67 -11.18
CA GLN A 117 7.48 6.98 -10.12
C GLN A 117 8.98 7.25 -10.25
N ALA A 118 9.53 7.15 -11.46
CA ALA A 118 10.94 7.45 -11.72
C ALA A 118 11.28 8.92 -11.43
N ALA A 119 10.37 9.86 -11.75
CA ALA A 119 10.54 11.27 -11.40
C ALA A 119 10.50 11.48 -9.88
N HIS A 120 9.55 10.87 -9.18
CA HIS A 120 9.46 10.95 -7.72
C HIS A 120 10.66 10.34 -7.01
N GLU A 121 11.18 9.21 -7.49
CA GLU A 121 12.40 8.60 -6.94
C GLU A 121 13.62 9.50 -7.13
N LYS A 122 13.79 10.09 -8.33
CA LYS A 122 14.85 11.08 -8.58
C LYS A 122 14.73 12.27 -7.65
N THR A 123 13.57 12.91 -7.58
CA THR A 123 13.34 14.05 -6.69
C THR A 123 13.55 13.67 -5.23
N ARG A 124 13.07 12.51 -4.77
CA ARG A 124 13.28 12.02 -3.40
C ARG A 124 14.77 11.84 -3.09
N THR A 125 15.54 11.26 -4.00
CA THR A 125 16.99 11.08 -3.81
C THR A 125 17.74 12.40 -3.81
N GLU A 126 17.38 13.35 -4.67
CA GLU A 126 17.96 14.70 -4.70
C GLU A 126 17.66 15.47 -3.41
N PHE A 127 16.42 15.44 -2.94
CA PHE A 127 16.03 16.06 -1.67
C PHE A 127 16.77 15.43 -0.48
N GLN A 128 16.93 14.10 -0.47
CA GLN A 128 17.67 13.43 0.60
C GLN A 128 19.15 13.83 0.60
N LYS A 129 19.78 13.92 -0.58
CA LYS A 129 21.18 14.37 -0.70
C LYS A 129 21.34 15.82 -0.24
N TYR A 130 20.49 16.72 -0.72
CA TYR A 130 20.53 18.12 -0.33
C TYR A 130 20.35 18.30 1.18
N ARG A 131 19.39 17.58 1.78
CA ARG A 131 19.19 17.60 3.23
C ARG A 131 20.43 17.12 3.98
N ASN A 132 21.01 15.99 3.59
CA ASN A 132 22.20 15.45 4.22
C ASN A 132 23.38 16.43 4.11
N GLU A 133 23.58 17.05 2.95
CA GLU A 133 24.62 18.07 2.75
C GLU A 133 24.44 19.28 3.68
N GLN A 134 23.20 19.77 3.84
CA GLN A 134 22.89 20.86 4.77
C GLN A 134 23.14 20.46 6.23
N GLU A 135 22.74 19.25 6.63
CA GLU A 135 22.97 18.74 7.99
C GLU A 135 24.46 18.54 8.29
N GLU A 136 25.24 18.05 7.32
CA GLU A 136 26.70 17.93 7.46
C GLU A 136 27.40 19.29 7.53
N ALA A 137 26.98 20.26 6.72
CA ALA A 137 27.50 21.63 6.77
C ALA A 137 27.19 22.31 8.11
N ALA A 138 25.96 22.15 8.61
CA ALA A 138 25.55 22.67 9.92
C ALA A 138 26.34 22.02 11.07
N LEU A 139 26.55 20.70 11.03
CA LEU A 139 27.36 19.99 12.01
C LEU A 139 28.81 20.47 11.98
N ALA A 140 29.42 20.59 10.80
CA ALA A 140 30.78 21.08 10.65
C ALA A 140 30.94 22.49 11.24
N ALA A 141 29.99 23.40 10.95
CA ALA A 141 29.97 24.76 11.49
C ALA A 141 29.86 24.78 13.03
N ARG A 142 29.03 23.91 13.62
CA ARG A 142 28.92 23.79 15.09
C ARG A 142 30.22 23.28 15.70
N VAL A 143 30.84 22.25 15.12
CA VAL A 143 32.12 21.71 15.61
C VAL A 143 33.25 22.73 15.49
N THR A 144 33.30 23.53 14.42
CA THR A 144 34.29 24.61 14.30
C THR A 144 34.06 25.69 15.36
N ALA A 145 32.82 26.11 15.59
CA ALA A 145 32.49 27.09 16.62
C ALA A 145 32.83 26.58 18.04
N LEU A 146 32.61 25.29 18.31
CA LEU A 146 33.00 24.65 19.57
C LEU A 146 34.52 24.72 19.79
N ALA A 147 35.30 24.46 18.74
CA ALA A 147 36.76 24.52 18.82
C ALA A 147 37.28 25.95 19.00
N GLU A 148 36.71 26.92 18.28
CA GLU A 148 37.05 28.34 18.42
C GLU A 148 36.72 28.86 19.81
N SER A 149 35.59 28.42 20.37
CA SER A 149 35.20 28.78 21.74
C SER A 149 36.01 28.05 22.83
N GLY A 150 36.96 27.19 22.43
CA GLY A 150 37.85 26.46 23.32
C GLY A 150 37.17 25.35 24.13
N ARG A 151 35.95 24.94 23.75
CA ARG A 151 35.19 23.86 24.42
C ARG A 151 35.65 22.45 23.99
N ILE A 152 36.26 22.35 22.81
CA ILE A 152 36.86 21.12 22.29
C ILE A 152 38.27 21.42 21.80
N LEU A 153 39.16 20.42 21.81
CA LEU A 153 40.48 20.60 21.21
C LEU A 153 40.38 20.58 19.67
N PRO A 154 41.17 21.38 18.94
CA PRO A 154 41.20 21.33 17.48
C PRO A 154 41.54 19.94 16.91
N ALA A 155 42.37 19.16 17.62
CA ALA A 155 42.73 17.78 17.25
C ALA A 155 41.56 16.79 17.39
N GLU A 156 40.50 17.15 18.12
CA GLU A 156 39.34 16.29 18.36
C GLU A 156 38.19 16.54 17.38
N LYS A 157 38.29 17.58 16.52
CA LYS A 157 37.25 17.94 15.54
C LYS A 157 36.81 16.75 14.69
N GLU A 158 37.75 15.97 14.17
CA GLU A 158 37.47 14.82 13.30
C GLU A 158 36.81 13.66 14.06
N LYS A 159 37.25 13.40 15.30
CA LYS A 159 36.64 12.38 16.17
C LYS A 159 35.21 12.76 16.56
N ILE A 160 34.97 14.03 16.89
CA ILE A 160 33.66 14.54 17.28
C ILE A 160 32.70 14.50 16.08
N THR A 161 33.17 14.88 14.90
CA THR A 161 32.36 14.84 13.67
C THR A 161 31.98 13.40 13.30
N SER A 162 32.94 12.47 13.33
CA SER A 162 32.66 11.06 13.03
C SER A 162 31.74 10.41 14.06
N PHE A 163 31.89 10.73 15.35
CA PHE A 163 31.00 10.27 16.41
C PHE A 163 29.57 10.82 16.26
N ALA A 164 29.43 12.11 15.94
CA ALA A 164 28.13 12.72 15.67
C ALA A 164 27.42 12.07 14.47
N LYS A 165 28.16 11.70 13.41
CA LYS A 165 27.62 10.95 12.27
C LYS A 165 27.17 9.55 12.66
N ALA A 166 27.94 8.84 13.50
CA ALA A 166 27.59 7.50 13.97
C ALA A 166 26.35 7.49 14.90
N MET A 167 26.04 8.61 15.55
CA MET A 167 24.87 8.79 16.40
C MET A 167 23.61 9.25 15.67
N ASP A 168 23.64 9.41 14.34
CA ASP A 168 22.48 9.83 13.54
C ASP A 168 21.46 8.70 13.29
N ASP A 169 21.09 8.01 14.35
CA ASP A 169 19.96 7.09 14.30
C ASP A 169 18.66 7.86 14.57
N ALA A 170 17.95 8.17 13.49
CA ALA A 170 16.68 8.90 13.53
C ALA A 170 15.55 8.13 14.26
N ALA A 171 15.71 6.83 14.53
CA ALA A 171 14.70 6.03 15.23
C ALA A 171 14.76 6.20 16.76
N THR A 172 15.92 6.59 17.30
CA THR A 172 16.13 6.69 18.74
C THR A 172 15.89 8.14 19.20
N THR A 173 15.06 8.33 20.23
CA THR A 173 14.79 9.65 20.83
C THR A 173 15.01 9.63 22.34
N MET A 174 15.48 10.75 22.88
CA MET A 174 15.69 10.97 24.32
C MET A 174 14.75 12.08 24.81
N GLU A 175 14.18 11.90 26.00
CA GLU A 175 13.22 12.81 26.63
C GLU A 175 13.94 13.75 27.60
N PHE A 176 13.94 15.06 27.32
CA PHE A 176 14.56 16.07 28.16
C PHE A 176 13.52 17.04 28.73
N ALA A 177 13.52 17.23 30.04
CA ALA A 177 12.67 18.23 30.69
C ALA A 177 13.26 19.63 30.52
N LYS A 178 12.58 20.50 29.77
CA LYS A 178 13.00 21.90 29.53
C LYS A 178 12.51 22.85 30.64
N ALA A 179 11.38 22.53 31.24
CA ALA A 179 10.75 23.21 32.38
C ALA A 179 9.71 22.26 33.01
N VAL A 180 9.26 22.54 34.24
CA VAL A 180 8.23 21.74 34.93
C VAL A 180 7.04 21.49 34.00
N GLY A 181 6.84 20.23 33.60
CA GLY A 181 5.72 19.79 32.76
C GLY A 181 5.92 19.85 31.24
N LYS A 182 7.10 20.23 30.71
CA LYS A 182 7.40 20.16 29.26
C LYS A 182 8.60 19.25 28.97
N VAL A 183 8.34 18.15 28.28
CA VAL A 183 9.33 17.19 27.79
C VAL A 183 9.60 17.44 26.31
N GLU A 184 10.84 17.77 25.96
CA GLU A 184 11.33 17.89 24.59
C GLU A 184 11.92 16.54 24.16
N LYS A 185 11.43 15.97 23.05
CA LYS A 185 12.01 14.77 22.44
C LYS A 185 13.09 15.21 21.46
N ILE A 186 14.33 14.85 21.75
CA ILE A 186 15.50 15.24 20.96
C ILE A 186 16.27 13.98 20.56
N SER A 187 16.96 14.02 19.43
CA SER A 187 17.83 12.90 19.05
C SER A 187 19.04 12.80 19.99
N PRO A 188 19.60 11.60 20.20
CA PRO A 188 20.81 11.40 20.99
C PRO A 188 21.97 12.29 20.53
N ARG A 189 22.14 12.46 19.22
CA ARG A 189 23.14 13.36 18.64
C ARG A 189 22.96 14.81 19.10
N GLU A 190 21.73 15.34 19.01
CA GLU A 190 21.45 16.74 19.38
C GLU A 190 21.63 16.96 20.88
N ALA A 191 21.21 16.00 21.70
CA ALA A 191 21.44 16.04 23.14
C ALA A 191 22.93 16.10 23.50
N TRP A 192 23.74 15.26 22.85
CA TRP A 192 25.18 15.21 23.07
C TRP A 192 25.90 16.49 22.59
N LEU A 193 25.49 17.07 21.47
CA LEU A 193 26.06 18.34 20.99
C LEU A 193 25.72 19.50 21.95
N ARG A 194 24.49 19.57 22.46
CA ARG A 194 24.11 20.58 23.48
C ARG A 194 24.93 20.43 24.75
N GLU A 195 25.22 19.20 25.17
CA GLU A 195 26.09 18.95 26.31
C GLU A 195 27.51 19.50 26.05
N LEU A 196 28.08 19.28 24.86
CA LEU A 196 29.38 19.85 24.49
C LEU A 196 29.36 21.38 24.46
N GLU A 197 28.27 22.00 24.02
CA GLU A 197 28.08 23.46 24.00
C GLU A 197 28.00 24.05 25.42
N ASN A 198 27.49 23.29 26.39
CA ASN A 198 27.37 23.71 27.78
C ASN A 198 28.62 23.45 28.62
N ARG A 199 29.60 22.69 28.12
CA ARG A 199 30.86 22.44 28.85
C ARG A 199 31.66 23.72 29.05
N GLU A 200 32.37 23.76 30.17
CA GLU A 200 33.37 24.79 30.41
C GLU A 200 34.50 24.68 29.37
N PRO A 201 35.03 25.81 28.87
CA PRO A 201 36.18 25.79 27.98
C PRO A 201 37.35 25.02 28.60
N VAL A 202 38.03 24.20 27.80
CA VAL A 202 39.12 23.32 28.23
C VAL A 202 40.23 24.08 28.95
N HIS A 203 40.54 25.30 28.50
CA HIS A 203 41.53 26.19 29.12
C HIS A 203 41.16 26.72 30.52
N LYS A 204 39.92 26.48 30.97
CA LYS A 204 39.44 26.79 32.33
C LYS A 204 39.28 25.54 33.19
N SER A 205 39.55 24.36 32.64
CA SER A 205 39.44 23.12 33.39
C SER A 205 40.62 22.96 34.35
N LEU A 206 40.32 22.48 35.57
CA LEU A 206 41.25 22.30 36.69
C LEU A 206 42.53 21.52 36.33
N THR A 207 42.50 20.71 35.28
CA THR A 207 43.59 19.84 34.84
C THR A 207 44.55 20.50 33.83
N THR A 208 44.19 21.66 33.26
CA THR A 208 45.09 22.35 32.31
C THR A 208 46.26 23.08 32.96
N GLU A 209 46.19 23.37 34.27
CA GLU A 209 47.33 23.91 35.02
C GLU A 209 48.48 22.90 35.15
N PHE A 210 48.19 21.59 35.09
CA PHE A 210 49.20 20.52 35.13
C PHE A 210 49.75 20.15 33.74
N ALA A 211 49.07 20.52 32.66
CA ALA A 211 49.52 20.25 31.29
C ALA A 211 50.57 21.26 30.78
N LYS A 212 50.75 22.39 31.49
CA LYS A 212 51.69 23.46 31.11
C LYS A 212 53.13 23.26 31.60
N ASP A 213 53.41 22.26 32.45
CA ASP A 213 54.74 22.10 33.04
C ASP A 213 55.62 21.07 32.30
N GLY A 214 55.83 21.32 31.00
CA GLY A 214 56.88 20.67 30.21
C GLY A 214 57.88 21.67 29.63
N GLY A 215 57.78 22.95 30.01
CA GLY A 215 58.53 24.06 29.39
C GLY A 215 59.46 24.82 30.33
N ARG A 216 59.60 24.40 31.60
CA ARG A 216 60.43 25.11 32.58
C ARG A 216 61.92 24.75 32.51
N GLU A 217 62.34 23.94 31.54
CA GLU A 217 63.73 23.47 31.42
C GLU A 217 64.56 24.24 30.38
N GLN A 218 63.96 25.02 29.48
CA GLN A 218 64.70 25.72 28.42
C GLN A 218 65.07 27.17 28.73
N GLN A 219 64.43 27.80 29.72
CA GLN A 219 64.80 29.16 30.14
C GLN A 219 65.94 29.15 31.17
N ASP A 220 66.07 28.08 31.96
CA ASP A 220 67.11 27.97 32.97
C ASP A 220 68.47 27.54 32.38
N GLU A 221 68.49 26.73 31.31
CA GLU A 221 69.74 26.40 30.60
C GLU A 221 70.34 27.62 29.87
N ALA A 222 69.51 28.47 29.26
CA ALA A 222 69.98 29.68 28.59
C ALA A 222 70.55 30.71 29.59
N ALA A 223 69.97 30.80 30.78
CA ALA A 223 70.49 31.65 31.85
C ALA A 223 71.79 31.10 32.44
N TRP A 224 71.92 29.78 32.60
CA TRP A 224 73.12 29.14 33.15
C TRP A 224 74.31 29.16 32.18
N SER A 225 74.08 28.97 30.88
CA SER A 225 75.13 29.08 29.85
C SER A 225 75.64 30.52 29.69
N ALA A 226 74.75 31.53 29.75
CA ALA A 226 75.16 32.93 29.67
C ALA A 226 75.98 33.38 30.90
N GLU A 227 75.73 32.80 32.08
CA GLU A 227 76.51 33.10 33.29
C GLU A 227 77.86 32.36 33.33
N MET A 228 78.00 31.21 32.68
CA MET A 228 79.29 30.51 32.56
C MET A 228 80.25 31.17 31.56
N ASP A 229 79.76 31.67 30.43
CA ASP A 229 80.60 32.36 29.43
C ASP A 229 81.09 33.75 29.88
N SER A 230 80.50 34.32 30.95
CA SER A 230 80.93 35.58 31.56
C SER A 230 82.11 35.43 32.55
N LYS A 231 82.52 34.20 32.90
CA LYS A 231 83.53 33.92 33.94
C LYS A 231 84.83 33.28 33.41
N ILE A 232 85.05 33.25 32.10
CA ILE A 232 86.33 32.90 31.45
C ILE A 232 86.97 34.16 30.89
#